data_AF-A0A9P6T9H8-F1
#
_entry.id   AF-A0A9P6T9H8-F1
#
_cell.length_a   1.000
_cell.length_b   1.000
_cell.length_c   1.000
_cell.angle_alpha   90.00
_cell.angle_beta   90.00
_cell.angle_gamma   90.00
#
_symmetry.space_group_name_H-M   'P 1'
#
loop_
_entity.id
_entity.type
_entity.pdbx_description
1 polymer ?
#
loop_
_entity_poly.entity_id
_entity_poly.type
_entity_poly.pdbx_seq_one_letter_code
_entity_poly.pdbx_strand_id
1 'polypeptide(L)'
;MNTSPPLRSTDLVDGTSMKGPVYPNWYRVLKLAPSPHLTDQDVHVAFLAESAYHHPDDHPPGSRARARAEAYSKLIRQAYEVLRTKESRARYDHLKTRIASEKDQLHNRAKVLAEGWLKRIEAETQSAEEQATSSLAKERLDAFFRTDAQLRSRHPTLPTPTREQVQRFFEAESERRRAQVVRDRAAHRTALELMIRAEFERRAAGMPVDERRVRWQRGRDAFGQVSQNRKKVDAELGQQAWEVALSKFFAELMSHHQHDHRCASPAPSKTAQGSTAPVLSENARPNEKFTPPVPSTRVV
;
A
#
# COMPACT_ATOMS: atom_id res chain seq x y z
N MET A 1 -14.32 -0.71 -69.46
CA MET A 1 -14.02 -1.83 -68.56
C MET A 1 -14.55 -1.47 -67.18
N ASN A 2 -15.61 -2.17 -66.76
CA ASN A 2 -16.20 -2.16 -65.42
C ASN A 2 -15.28 -2.90 -64.45
N THR A 3 -15.13 -2.41 -63.22
CA THR A 3 -15.42 -3.17 -62.00
C THR A 3 -15.50 -2.23 -60.79
N SER A 4 -16.64 -2.35 -60.11
CA SER A 4 -17.15 -1.60 -58.97
C SER A 4 -16.29 -1.68 -57.69
N PRO A 5 -16.46 -0.73 -56.75
CA PRO A 5 -15.95 -0.86 -55.38
C PRO A 5 -16.84 -1.82 -54.56
N PRO A 6 -16.32 -2.54 -53.55
CA PRO A 6 -17.17 -3.35 -52.69
C PRO A 6 -17.91 -2.49 -51.66
N LEU A 7 -19.10 -2.98 -51.36
CA LEU A 7 -20.20 -2.38 -50.61
C LEU A 7 -19.96 -2.30 -49.09
N ARG A 8 -20.71 -1.37 -48.47
CA ARG A 8 -21.05 -1.32 -47.04
C ARG A 8 -21.79 -2.59 -46.58
N SER A 9 -21.56 -3.01 -45.34
CA SER A 9 -22.54 -3.66 -44.44
C SER A 9 -22.01 -3.47 -43.00
N THR A 10 -22.55 -2.58 -42.17
CA THR A 10 -23.65 -2.84 -41.22
C THR A 10 -23.62 -4.22 -40.57
N ASP A 11 -22.86 -4.32 -39.48
CA ASP A 11 -23.20 -5.08 -38.27
C ASP A 11 -23.14 -4.03 -37.15
N LEU A 12 -24.24 -3.44 -36.67
CA LEU A 12 -25.32 -4.07 -35.91
C LEU A 12 -24.77 -5.03 -34.84
N VAL A 13 -24.74 -4.52 -33.61
CA VAL A 13 -24.92 -5.25 -32.36
C VAL A 13 -23.98 -6.44 -32.13
N ASP A 14 -22.85 -6.20 -31.46
CA ASP A 14 -22.63 -6.88 -30.18
C ASP A 14 -21.40 -6.34 -29.47
N GLY A 15 -21.63 -5.94 -28.24
CA GLY A 15 -20.65 -5.28 -27.38
C GLY A 15 -21.34 -4.88 -26.10
N THR A 16 -22.15 -5.79 -25.56
CA THR A 16 -22.73 -5.76 -24.22
C THR A 16 -21.58 -5.79 -23.22
N SER A 17 -20.93 -4.64 -23.07
CA SER A 17 -20.21 -4.24 -21.87
C SER A 17 -21.09 -4.62 -20.70
N MET A 18 -20.61 -5.57 -19.90
CA MET A 18 -21.16 -6.11 -18.65
C MET A 18 -21.38 -5.03 -17.58
N LYS A 19 -22.18 -4.00 -17.90
CA LYS A 19 -23.04 -3.33 -16.96
C LYS A 19 -24.26 -4.24 -16.92
N GLY A 20 -24.51 -4.91 -15.79
CA GLY A 20 -25.82 -5.51 -15.55
C GLY A 20 -26.91 -4.48 -15.89
N PRO A 21 -28.10 -4.90 -16.33
CA PRO A 21 -29.11 -4.00 -16.89
C PRO A 21 -29.26 -2.78 -15.97
N VAL A 22 -28.76 -1.63 -16.44
CA VAL A 22 -28.92 -0.37 -15.73
C VAL A 22 -30.37 -0.01 -15.95
N TYR A 23 -31.22 -0.46 -15.03
CA TYR A 23 -32.64 -0.14 -15.09
C TYR A 23 -32.77 1.38 -15.02
N PRO A 24 -33.31 2.03 -16.07
CA PRO A 24 -33.49 3.46 -16.08
C PRO A 24 -34.41 3.84 -14.92
N ASN A 25 -34.12 4.97 -14.25
CA ASN A 25 -35.05 5.48 -13.27
C ASN A 25 -36.28 6.04 -13.98
N TRP A 26 -37.32 5.23 -14.18
CA TRP A 26 -38.50 5.61 -14.96
C TRP A 26 -39.24 6.83 -14.39
N TYR A 27 -39.19 7.04 -13.08
CA TYR A 27 -39.71 8.26 -12.46
C TYR A 27 -38.99 9.52 -12.97
N ARG A 28 -37.68 9.46 -13.18
CA ARG A 28 -36.92 10.59 -13.76
C ARG A 28 -37.24 10.83 -15.23
N VAL A 29 -37.53 9.78 -15.99
CA VAL A 29 -37.89 9.91 -17.41
C VAL A 29 -39.20 10.69 -17.56
N LEU A 30 -40.16 10.48 -16.67
CA LEU A 30 -41.42 11.23 -16.61
C LEU A 30 -41.37 12.47 -15.71
N LYS A 31 -40.18 12.84 -15.20
CA LYS A 31 -39.99 13.95 -14.23
C LYS A 31 -40.89 13.89 -12.99
N LEU A 32 -41.23 12.69 -12.54
CA LEU A 32 -42.04 12.43 -11.35
C LEU A 32 -41.15 12.17 -10.12
N ALA A 33 -41.64 12.57 -8.95
CA ALA A 33 -41.06 12.15 -7.68
C ALA A 33 -41.58 10.73 -7.32
N PRO A 34 -40.72 9.81 -6.84
CA PRO A 34 -41.19 8.54 -6.31
C PRO A 34 -42.04 8.82 -5.06
N SER A 35 -43.34 8.51 -5.11
CA SER A 35 -44.28 8.74 -4.02
C SER A 35 -45.30 7.60 -3.95
N PRO A 36 -45.65 7.11 -2.75
CA PRO A 36 -46.69 6.08 -2.58
C PRO A 36 -48.09 6.61 -2.92
N HIS A 37 -48.28 7.93 -2.98
CA HIS A 37 -49.55 8.59 -3.26
C HIS A 37 -49.72 8.98 -4.74
N LEU A 38 -48.76 8.60 -5.60
CA LEU A 38 -48.83 8.90 -7.02
C LEU A 38 -50.06 8.20 -7.64
N THR A 39 -50.96 8.95 -8.28
CA THR A 39 -52.14 8.36 -8.93
C THR A 39 -51.79 7.90 -10.34
N ASP A 40 -52.64 7.06 -10.95
CA ASP A 40 -52.45 6.63 -12.34
C ASP A 40 -52.68 7.82 -13.30
N GLN A 41 -53.54 8.77 -12.90
CA GLN A 41 -53.79 10.02 -13.63
C GLN A 41 -52.54 10.91 -13.68
N ASP A 42 -51.80 11.05 -12.57
CA ASP A 42 -50.56 11.85 -12.53
C ASP A 42 -49.51 11.32 -13.50
N VAL A 43 -49.40 9.99 -13.59
CA VAL A 43 -48.49 9.31 -14.52
C VAL A 43 -48.90 9.55 -15.97
N HIS A 44 -50.21 9.50 -16.25
CA HIS A 44 -50.75 9.75 -17.58
C HIS A 44 -50.53 11.22 -18.02
N VAL A 45 -50.80 12.18 -17.13
CA VAL A 45 -50.55 13.61 -17.40
C VAL A 45 -49.08 13.87 -17.67
N ALA A 46 -48.18 13.30 -16.86
CA ALA A 46 -46.74 13.42 -17.08
C ALA A 46 -46.29 12.79 -18.40
N PHE A 47 -46.85 11.64 -18.78
CA PHE A 47 -46.59 11.01 -20.06
C PHE A 47 -47.00 11.90 -21.24
N LEU A 48 -48.19 12.51 -21.19
CA LEU A 48 -48.65 13.40 -22.25
C LEU A 48 -47.75 14.64 -22.36
N ALA A 49 -47.38 15.23 -21.22
CA ALA A 49 -46.49 16.40 -21.19
C ALA A 49 -45.12 16.11 -21.79
N GLU A 50 -44.46 15.01 -21.38
CA GLU A 50 -43.14 14.65 -21.91
C GLU A 50 -43.20 14.16 -23.36
N SER A 51 -44.27 13.46 -23.76
CA SER A 51 -44.45 13.00 -25.15
C SER A 51 -44.68 14.15 -26.12
N ALA A 52 -45.42 15.18 -25.70
CA ALA A 52 -45.60 16.39 -26.48
C ALA A 52 -44.29 17.18 -26.62
N TYR A 53 -43.47 17.23 -25.56
CA TYR A 53 -42.19 17.94 -25.59
C TYR A 53 -41.11 17.25 -26.46
N HIS A 54 -41.18 15.93 -26.60
CA HIS A 54 -40.20 15.11 -27.32
C HIS A 54 -40.78 14.44 -28.58
N HIS A 55 -41.76 15.07 -29.24
CA HIS A 55 -42.39 14.50 -30.42
C HIS A 55 -41.42 14.52 -31.64
N PRO A 56 -41.21 13.40 -32.34
CA PRO A 56 -40.23 13.34 -33.43
C PRO A 56 -40.62 14.19 -34.65
N ASP A 57 -41.91 14.51 -34.81
CA ASP A 57 -42.39 15.33 -35.94
C ASP A 57 -42.09 16.83 -35.76
N ASP A 58 -41.75 17.27 -34.55
CA ASP A 58 -41.29 18.65 -34.30
C ASP A 58 -39.86 18.88 -34.80
N HIS A 59 -39.23 17.84 -35.34
CA HIS A 59 -37.87 17.88 -35.85
C HIS A 59 -37.80 17.48 -37.33
N PRO A 60 -36.96 18.18 -38.12
CA PRO A 60 -36.84 17.90 -39.54
C PRO A 60 -36.36 16.46 -39.79
N PRO A 61 -36.90 15.79 -40.83
CA PRO A 61 -36.53 14.42 -41.17
C PRO A 61 -35.03 14.29 -41.44
N GLY A 62 -34.43 13.18 -40.99
CA GLY A 62 -32.99 12.92 -41.15
C GLY A 62 -32.07 13.69 -40.19
N SER A 63 -32.59 14.58 -39.34
CA SER A 63 -31.78 15.32 -38.38
C SER A 63 -31.34 14.46 -37.18
N ARG A 64 -30.16 14.76 -36.63
CA ARG A 64 -29.69 14.16 -35.37
C ARG A 64 -30.61 14.52 -34.18
N ALA A 65 -31.35 15.62 -34.27
CA ALA A 65 -32.35 15.99 -33.27
C ALA A 65 -33.55 15.02 -33.30
N ARG A 66 -34.07 14.72 -34.50
CA ARG A 66 -35.13 13.72 -34.69
C ARG A 66 -34.74 12.34 -34.18
N ALA A 67 -33.55 11.85 -34.53
CA ALA A 67 -33.07 10.55 -34.03
C ALA A 67 -32.99 10.48 -32.50
N ARG A 68 -32.62 11.60 -31.83
CA ARG A 68 -32.64 11.71 -30.37
C ARG A 68 -34.07 11.73 -29.83
N ALA A 69 -34.97 12.52 -30.42
CA ALA A 69 -36.38 12.56 -30.02
C ALA A 69 -37.08 11.22 -30.19
N GLU A 70 -36.81 10.47 -31.27
CA GLU A 70 -37.31 9.11 -31.46
C GLU A 70 -36.80 8.15 -30.37
N ALA A 71 -35.53 8.24 -29.99
CA ALA A 71 -34.98 7.45 -28.88
C ALA A 71 -35.62 7.82 -27.53
N TYR A 72 -35.81 9.12 -27.25
CA TYR A 72 -36.47 9.59 -26.03
C TYR A 72 -37.96 9.23 -25.99
N SER A 73 -38.69 9.36 -27.10
CA SER A 73 -40.10 8.97 -27.22
C SER A 73 -40.31 7.48 -26.90
N LYS A 74 -39.36 6.61 -27.32
CA LYS A 74 -39.36 5.19 -26.94
C LYS A 74 -39.17 5.00 -25.43
N LEU A 75 -38.23 5.72 -24.82
CA LEU A 75 -38.00 5.68 -23.38
C LEU A 75 -39.21 6.18 -22.58
N ILE A 76 -39.87 7.25 -23.02
CA ILE A 76 -41.07 7.81 -22.38
C ILE A 76 -42.22 6.82 -22.43
N ARG A 77 -42.45 6.16 -23.57
CA ARG A 77 -43.45 5.09 -23.69
C ARG A 77 -43.16 3.92 -22.76
N GLN A 78 -41.91 3.46 -22.72
CA GLN A 78 -41.51 2.39 -21.79
C GLN A 78 -41.69 2.81 -20.33
N ALA A 79 -41.33 4.04 -19.98
CA ALA A 79 -41.52 4.58 -18.63
C ALA A 79 -43.00 4.60 -18.25
N TYR A 80 -43.88 5.02 -19.17
CA TYR A 80 -45.32 4.98 -18.96
C TYR A 80 -45.82 3.56 -18.76
N GLU A 81 -45.47 2.61 -19.63
CA GLU A 81 -45.92 1.22 -19.49
C GLU A 81 -45.52 0.58 -18.15
N VAL A 82 -44.34 0.91 -17.64
CA VAL A 82 -43.84 0.42 -16.34
C VAL A 82 -44.52 1.11 -15.15
N LEU A 83 -44.95 2.36 -15.31
CA LEU A 83 -45.51 3.17 -14.22
C LEU A 83 -47.03 3.37 -14.28
N ARG A 84 -47.71 2.93 -15.36
CA ARG A 84 -49.10 3.29 -15.65
C ARG A 84 -50.11 2.83 -14.59
N THR A 85 -49.87 1.67 -13.97
CA THR A 85 -50.76 1.14 -12.92
C THR A 85 -50.03 1.04 -11.59
N LYS A 86 -50.79 1.16 -10.50
CA LYS A 86 -50.30 0.93 -9.13
C LYS A 86 -49.52 -0.38 -8.98
N GLU A 87 -50.01 -1.49 -9.56
CA GLU A 87 -49.32 -2.78 -9.50
C GLU A 87 -48.00 -2.80 -10.26
N SER A 88 -47.97 -2.21 -11.46
CA SER A 88 -46.74 -2.13 -12.27
C SER A 88 -45.65 -1.32 -11.57
N ARG A 89 -46.03 -0.20 -10.93
CA ARG A 89 -45.15 0.60 -10.08
C ARG A 89 -44.62 -0.19 -8.90
N ALA A 90 -45.48 -0.90 -8.18
CA ALA A 90 -45.06 -1.72 -7.04
C ALA A 90 -44.04 -2.80 -7.46
N ARG A 91 -44.24 -3.45 -8.62
CA ARG A 91 -43.26 -4.40 -9.18
C ARG A 91 -41.92 -3.74 -9.51
N TYR A 92 -41.96 -2.55 -10.11
CA TYR A 92 -40.75 -1.79 -10.43
C TYR A 92 -40.01 -1.31 -9.18
N ASP A 93 -40.73 -0.81 -8.17
CA ASP A 93 -40.16 -0.39 -6.89
C ASP A 93 -39.50 -1.57 -6.17
N HIS A 94 -40.14 -2.75 -6.20
CA HIS A 94 -39.56 -3.97 -5.65
C HIS A 94 -38.30 -4.41 -6.43
N LEU A 95 -38.31 -4.33 -7.75
CA LEU A 95 -37.13 -4.63 -8.57
C LEU A 95 -35.97 -3.67 -8.26
N LYS A 96 -36.27 -2.37 -8.11
CA LYS A 96 -35.30 -1.33 -7.77
C LYS A 96 -34.66 -1.57 -6.39
N THR A 97 -35.45 -1.93 -5.37
CA THR A 97 -34.92 -2.24 -4.03
C THR A 97 -34.07 -3.51 -4.04
N ARG A 98 -34.48 -4.54 -4.79
CA ARG A 98 -33.71 -5.77 -4.95
C ARG A 98 -32.35 -5.53 -5.63
N ILE A 99 -32.31 -4.73 -6.70
CA ILE A 99 -31.04 -4.39 -7.37
C ILE A 99 -30.12 -3.59 -6.44
N ALA A 100 -30.69 -2.67 -5.64
CA ALA A 100 -29.93 -1.92 -4.65
C ALA A 100 -29.33 -2.84 -3.58
N SER A 101 -30.11 -3.78 -3.04
CA SER A 101 -29.63 -4.73 -2.03
C SER A 101 -28.58 -5.70 -2.57
N GLU A 102 -28.74 -6.20 -3.80
CA GLU A 102 -27.74 -7.04 -4.48
C GLU A 102 -26.42 -6.27 -4.68
N LYS A 103 -26.48 -4.98 -5.03
CA LYS A 103 -25.29 -4.12 -5.16
C LYS A 103 -24.57 -3.96 -3.82
N ASP A 104 -25.30 -3.73 -2.74
CA ASP A 104 -24.73 -3.59 -1.39
C ASP A 104 -24.13 -4.91 -0.91
N GLN A 105 -24.78 -6.05 -1.18
CA GLN A 105 -24.25 -7.38 -0.90
C GLN A 105 -22.94 -7.66 -1.66
N LEU A 106 -22.89 -7.31 -2.95
CA LEU A 106 -21.66 -7.46 -3.74
C LEU A 106 -20.54 -6.58 -3.22
N HIS A 107 -20.84 -5.35 -2.80
CA HIS A 107 -19.87 -4.46 -2.17
C HIS A 107 -19.33 -5.05 -0.86
N ASN A 108 -20.21 -5.53 0.01
CA ASN A 108 -19.84 -6.15 1.28
C ASN A 108 -19.01 -7.43 1.05
N ARG A 109 -19.40 -8.28 0.09
CA ARG A 109 -18.63 -9.48 -0.26
C ARG A 109 -17.24 -9.13 -0.80
N ALA A 110 -17.13 -8.10 -1.64
CA ALA A 110 -15.84 -7.62 -2.13
C ALA A 110 -14.96 -7.08 -0.99
N LYS A 111 -15.55 -6.35 -0.02
CA LYS A 111 -14.85 -5.87 1.17
C LYS A 111 -14.32 -7.02 2.03
N VAL A 112 -15.16 -8.02 2.34
CA VAL A 112 -14.76 -9.21 3.13
C VAL A 112 -13.65 -10.00 2.44
N LEU A 113 -13.72 -10.17 1.11
CA LEU A 113 -12.65 -10.85 0.36
C LEU A 113 -11.34 -10.04 0.38
N ALA A 114 -11.41 -8.72 0.27
CA ALA A 114 -10.24 -7.85 0.36
C ALA A 114 -9.60 -7.89 1.75
N GLU A 115 -10.41 -7.83 2.81
CA GLU A 115 -9.94 -7.96 4.20
C GLU A 115 -9.34 -9.35 4.47
N GLY A 116 -9.97 -10.41 3.98
CA GLY A 116 -9.46 -11.79 4.11
C GLY A 116 -8.13 -11.99 3.37
N TRP A 117 -8.01 -11.43 2.16
CA TRP A 117 -6.77 -11.46 1.40
C TRP A 117 -5.64 -10.67 2.09
N LEU A 118 -5.94 -9.47 2.59
CA LEU A 118 -5.00 -8.68 3.39
C LEU A 118 -4.50 -9.46 4.61
N LYS A 119 -5.40 -10.05 5.41
CA LYS A 119 -5.03 -10.86 6.57
C LYS A 119 -4.14 -12.05 6.20
N ARG A 120 -4.41 -12.72 5.08
CA ARG A 120 -3.59 -13.86 4.62
C ARG A 120 -2.19 -13.40 4.23
N ILE A 121 -2.07 -12.33 3.44
CA ILE A 121 -0.78 -11.77 3.04
C ILE A 121 0.00 -11.28 4.28
N GLU A 122 -0.67 -10.64 5.23
CA GLU A 122 -0.09 -10.21 6.50
C GLU A 122 0.44 -11.38 7.33
N ALA A 123 -0.29 -12.50 7.39
CA ALA A 123 0.16 -13.70 8.12
C ALA A 123 1.34 -14.40 7.41
N GLU A 124 1.29 -14.51 6.09
CA GLU A 124 2.38 -15.08 5.28
C GLU A 124 3.65 -14.24 5.39
N THR A 125 3.54 -12.92 5.30
CA THR A 125 4.68 -12.00 5.47
C THR A 125 5.24 -12.05 6.87
N GLN A 126 4.39 -12.07 7.90
CA GLN A 126 4.83 -12.19 9.29
C GLN A 126 5.59 -13.51 9.54
N SER A 127 5.04 -14.64 9.10
CA SER A 127 5.69 -15.94 9.26
C SER A 127 7.05 -15.99 8.55
N ALA A 128 7.12 -15.48 7.31
CA ALA A 128 8.38 -15.43 6.56
C ALA A 128 9.42 -14.50 7.21
N GLU A 129 9.00 -13.36 7.77
CA GLU A 129 9.87 -12.41 8.45
C GLU A 129 10.37 -12.93 9.80
N GLU A 130 9.51 -13.59 10.59
CA GLU A 130 9.91 -14.24 11.84
C GLU A 130 10.92 -15.37 11.59
N GLN A 131 10.70 -16.18 10.55
CA GLN A 131 11.66 -17.21 10.15
C GLN A 131 12.99 -16.59 9.67
N ALA A 132 12.94 -15.53 8.85
CA ALA A 132 14.14 -14.87 8.33
C ALA A 132 14.93 -14.13 9.43
N THR A 133 14.26 -13.51 10.40
CA THR A 133 14.94 -12.86 11.54
C THR A 133 15.56 -13.88 12.49
N SER A 134 14.89 -15.00 12.72
CA SER A 134 15.40 -16.10 13.54
C SER A 134 16.63 -16.79 12.91
N SER A 135 16.60 -17.07 11.60
CA SER A 135 17.74 -17.67 10.90
C SER A 135 18.92 -16.71 10.82
N LEU A 136 18.68 -15.44 10.49
CA LEU A 136 19.72 -14.41 10.43
C LEU A 136 20.36 -14.15 11.80
N ALA A 137 19.58 -14.17 12.88
CA ALA A 137 20.12 -14.01 14.24
C ALA A 137 21.07 -15.16 14.61
N LYS A 138 20.72 -16.41 14.25
CA LYS A 138 21.60 -17.56 14.46
C LYS A 138 22.89 -17.46 13.64
N GLU A 139 22.78 -17.14 12.36
CA GLU A 139 23.94 -16.98 11.49
C GLU A 139 24.89 -15.89 11.99
N ARG A 140 24.34 -14.78 12.46
CA ARG A 140 25.10 -13.66 13.05
C ARG A 140 25.77 -14.02 14.35
N LEU A 141 25.12 -14.83 15.20
CA LEU A 141 25.72 -15.38 16.41
C LEU A 141 26.89 -16.30 16.08
N ASP A 142 26.72 -17.18 15.10
CA ASP A 142 27.79 -18.09 14.65
C ASP A 142 28.95 -17.32 14.00
N ALA A 143 28.65 -16.26 13.24
CA ALA A 143 29.66 -15.37 12.67
C ALA A 143 30.44 -14.60 13.76
N PHE A 144 29.75 -14.12 14.79
CA PHE A 144 30.36 -13.47 15.94
C PHE A 144 31.36 -14.40 16.63
N PHE A 145 30.96 -15.62 16.98
CA PHE A 145 31.86 -16.57 17.66
C PHE A 145 33.02 -17.02 16.77
N ARG A 146 32.83 -17.14 15.45
CA ARG A 146 33.93 -17.39 14.51
C ARG A 146 34.94 -16.24 14.49
N THR A 147 34.45 -15.00 14.45
CA THR A 147 35.30 -13.80 14.42
C THR A 147 36.04 -13.61 15.74
N ASP A 148 35.36 -13.83 16.86
CA ASP A 148 35.95 -13.77 18.20
C ASP A 148 37.04 -14.85 18.38
N ALA A 149 36.80 -16.09 17.93
CA ALA A 149 37.82 -17.14 17.93
C ALA A 149 39.05 -16.79 17.07
N GLN A 150 38.86 -16.16 15.91
CA GLN A 150 39.96 -15.69 15.05
C GLN A 150 40.71 -14.49 15.66
N LEU A 151 40.01 -13.57 16.31
CA LEU A 151 40.65 -12.43 16.98
C LEU A 151 41.49 -12.91 18.16
N ARG A 152 41.00 -13.89 18.93
CA ARG A 152 41.74 -14.47 20.07
C ARG A 152 42.96 -15.27 19.66
N SER A 153 42.92 -15.96 18.53
CA SER A 153 44.12 -16.66 18.03
C SER A 153 45.24 -15.69 17.66
N ARG A 154 44.90 -14.45 17.27
CA ARG A 154 45.85 -13.37 16.98
C ARG A 154 46.23 -12.53 18.20
N HIS A 155 45.31 -12.40 19.15
CA HIS A 155 45.45 -11.53 20.32
C HIS A 155 44.90 -12.25 21.57
N PRO A 156 45.69 -13.13 22.20
CA PRO A 156 45.25 -13.95 23.33
C PRO A 156 44.97 -13.14 24.61
N THR A 157 45.42 -11.89 24.69
CA THR A 157 45.20 -11.00 25.85
C THR A 157 43.91 -10.17 25.75
N LEU A 158 43.06 -10.40 24.73
CA LEU A 158 41.80 -9.67 24.61
C LEU A 158 40.80 -10.07 25.71
N PRO A 159 40.03 -9.12 26.25
CA PRO A 159 38.98 -9.40 27.20
C PRO A 159 37.92 -10.30 26.57
N THR A 160 37.55 -11.36 27.28
CA THR A 160 36.48 -12.27 26.87
C THR A 160 35.13 -11.68 27.28
N PRO A 161 34.23 -11.35 26.34
CA PRO A 161 32.89 -10.91 26.71
C PRO A 161 32.17 -12.01 27.49
N THR A 162 31.48 -11.63 28.56
CA THR A 162 30.71 -12.59 29.35
C THR A 162 29.48 -13.05 28.55
N ARG A 163 29.01 -14.27 28.83
CA ARG A 163 27.81 -14.82 28.19
C ARG A 163 26.60 -13.88 28.33
N GLU A 164 26.47 -13.23 29.49
CA GLU A 164 25.41 -12.27 29.77
C GLU A 164 25.52 -10.99 28.93
N GLN A 165 26.73 -10.47 28.70
CA GLN A 165 26.96 -9.30 27.85
C GLN A 165 26.60 -9.58 26.39
N VAL A 166 27.02 -10.74 25.88
CA VAL A 166 26.65 -11.19 24.54
C VAL A 166 25.13 -11.37 24.44
N GLN A 167 24.51 -12.04 25.42
CA GLN A 167 23.06 -12.26 25.42
C GLN A 167 22.27 -10.94 25.39
N ARG A 168 22.62 -9.96 26.25
CA ARG A 168 21.96 -8.64 26.27
C ARG A 168 22.10 -7.89 24.94
N PHE A 169 23.27 -7.96 24.31
CA PHE A 169 23.49 -7.34 23.00
C PHE A 169 22.58 -7.96 21.92
N PHE A 170 22.49 -9.30 21.88
CA PHE A 170 21.62 -9.99 20.93
C PHE A 170 20.13 -9.75 21.20
N GLU A 171 19.71 -9.66 22.47
CA GLU A 171 18.34 -9.29 22.85
C GLU A 171 18.00 -7.87 22.37
N ALA A 172 18.85 -6.88 22.66
CA ALA A 172 18.66 -5.49 22.24
C ALA A 172 18.62 -5.33 20.71
N GLU A 173 19.50 -6.01 19.99
CA GLU A 173 19.51 -5.94 18.53
C GLU A 173 18.31 -6.68 17.91
N SER A 174 17.86 -7.78 18.53
CA SER A 174 16.64 -8.49 18.13
C SER A 174 15.40 -7.60 18.30
N GLU A 175 15.29 -6.87 19.41
CA GLU A 175 14.20 -5.91 19.63
C GLU A 175 14.23 -4.77 18.61
N ARG A 176 15.41 -4.20 18.35
CA ARG A 176 15.59 -3.15 17.34
C ARG A 176 15.12 -3.63 15.97
N ARG A 177 15.48 -4.86 15.58
CA ARG A 177 15.05 -5.43 14.30
C ARG A 177 13.55 -5.70 14.26
N ARG A 178 12.95 -6.21 15.33
CA ARG A 178 11.49 -6.37 15.44
C ARG A 178 10.77 -5.03 15.25
N ALA A 179 11.25 -3.96 15.90
CA ALA A 179 10.66 -2.63 15.76
C ALA A 179 10.79 -2.05 14.33
N GLN A 180 11.87 -2.37 13.63
CA GLN A 180 12.06 -2.00 12.22
C GLN A 180 11.06 -2.76 11.31
N VAL A 181 10.95 -4.09 11.48
CA VAL A 181 10.00 -4.93 10.75
C VAL A 181 8.55 -4.44 10.92
N VAL A 182 8.15 -4.08 12.14
CA VAL A 182 6.81 -3.53 12.41
C VAL A 182 6.56 -2.22 11.64
N ARG A 183 7.56 -1.31 11.61
CA ARG A 183 7.47 -0.07 10.82
C ARG A 183 7.37 -0.35 9.33
N ASP A 184 8.16 -1.30 8.83
CA ASP A 184 8.17 -1.65 7.42
C ASP A 184 6.83 -2.27 6.97
N ARG A 185 6.24 -3.10 7.84
CA ARG A 185 4.91 -3.68 7.68
C ARG A 185 3.82 -2.62 7.65
N ALA A 186 3.87 -1.62 8.52
CA ALA A 186 2.92 -0.51 8.51
C ALA A 186 2.92 0.23 7.17
N ALA A 187 4.11 0.53 6.63
CA ALA A 187 4.25 1.15 5.32
C ALA A 187 3.73 0.25 4.17
N HIS A 188 4.00 -1.06 4.22
CA HIS A 188 3.49 -2.02 3.23
C HIS A 188 1.96 -2.09 3.24
N ARG A 189 1.35 -2.07 4.43
CA ARG A 189 -0.12 -2.04 4.59
C ARG A 189 -0.72 -0.77 3.99
N THR A 190 -0.17 0.41 4.28
CA THR A 190 -0.66 1.67 3.70
C THR A 190 -0.62 1.66 2.17
N ALA A 191 0.43 1.11 1.58
CA ALA A 191 0.54 1.00 0.13
C ALA A 191 -0.52 0.05 -0.48
N LEU A 192 -0.81 -1.08 0.17
CA LEU A 192 -1.89 -1.98 -0.23
C LEU A 192 -3.26 -1.33 -0.13
N GLU A 193 -3.53 -0.58 0.96
CA GLU A 193 -4.77 0.15 1.16
C GLU A 193 -4.99 1.19 0.05
N LEU A 194 -3.95 1.93 -0.34
CA LEU A 194 -4.01 2.88 -1.46
C LEU A 194 -4.29 2.17 -2.80
N MET A 195 -3.67 1.02 -3.05
CA MET A 195 -3.90 0.24 -4.27
C MET A 195 -5.34 -0.27 -4.36
N ILE A 196 -5.90 -0.75 -3.24
CA ILE A 196 -7.30 -1.18 -3.14
C ILE A 196 -8.24 0.00 -3.37
N ARG A 197 -7.97 1.16 -2.74
CA ARG A 197 -8.78 2.38 -2.91
C ARG A 197 -8.81 2.86 -4.36
N ALA A 198 -7.66 2.89 -5.02
CA ALA A 198 -7.56 3.23 -6.43
C ALA A 198 -8.40 2.29 -7.32
N GLU A 199 -8.49 1.01 -6.97
CA GLU A 199 -9.31 0.05 -7.70
C GLU A 199 -10.82 0.30 -7.50
N PHE A 200 -11.24 0.69 -6.28
CA PHE A 200 -12.62 1.11 -6.04
C PHE A 200 -12.98 2.38 -6.81
N GLU A 201 -12.09 3.36 -6.86
CA GLU A 201 -12.30 4.61 -7.62
C GLU A 201 -12.44 4.34 -9.13
N ARG A 202 -11.64 3.43 -9.70
CA ARG A 202 -11.78 3.01 -11.11
C ARG A 202 -13.09 2.31 -11.40
N ARG A 203 -13.60 1.52 -10.44
CA ARG A 203 -14.93 0.91 -10.54
C ARG A 203 -16.02 1.97 -10.55
N ALA A 204 -15.91 2.98 -9.69
CA ALA A 204 -16.86 4.10 -9.65
C ALA A 204 -16.84 4.94 -10.93
N ALA A 205 -15.67 5.12 -11.55
CA ALA A 205 -15.51 5.82 -12.83
C ALA A 205 -16.05 5.05 -14.06
N GLY A 206 -16.51 3.80 -13.89
CA GLY A 206 -17.08 3.02 -14.98
C GLY A 206 -16.04 2.46 -15.96
N MET A 207 -14.77 2.33 -15.54
CA MET A 207 -13.70 1.76 -16.37
C MET A 207 -14.02 0.31 -16.79
N PRO A 208 -13.76 -0.07 -18.06
CA PRO A 208 -13.98 -1.43 -18.56
C PRO A 208 -13.28 -2.51 -17.72
N VAL A 209 -13.91 -3.68 -17.58
CA VAL A 209 -13.43 -4.78 -16.73
C VAL A 209 -12.03 -5.24 -17.14
N ASP A 210 -11.78 -5.37 -18.44
CA ASP A 210 -10.51 -5.88 -18.96
C ASP A 210 -9.38 -4.88 -18.73
N GLU A 211 -9.64 -3.58 -18.94
CA GLU A 211 -8.67 -2.53 -18.65
C GLU A 211 -8.36 -2.46 -17.15
N ARG A 212 -9.36 -2.59 -16.27
CA ARG A 212 -9.15 -2.67 -14.82
C ARG A 212 -8.30 -3.87 -14.45
N ARG A 213 -8.59 -5.05 -15.00
CA ARG A 213 -7.83 -6.28 -14.73
C ARG A 213 -6.36 -6.10 -15.11
N VAL A 214 -6.07 -5.57 -16.30
CA VAL A 214 -4.69 -5.34 -16.75
C VAL A 214 -3.97 -4.32 -15.84
N ARG A 215 -4.63 -3.22 -15.47
CA ARG A 215 -4.04 -2.21 -14.58
C ARG A 215 -3.84 -2.71 -13.15
N TRP A 216 -4.77 -3.48 -12.62
CA TRP A 216 -4.63 -4.15 -11.32
C TRP A 216 -3.44 -5.11 -11.33
N GLN A 217 -3.34 -5.93 -12.38
CA GLN A 217 -2.24 -6.87 -12.56
C GLN A 217 -0.89 -6.12 -12.59
N ARG A 218 -0.77 -5.08 -13.42
CA ARG A 218 0.45 -4.24 -13.47
C ARG A 218 0.77 -3.59 -12.12
N GLY A 219 -0.24 -3.07 -11.42
CA GLY A 219 -0.05 -2.45 -10.10
C GLY A 219 0.44 -3.47 -9.06
N ARG A 220 -0.13 -4.67 -9.08
CA ARG A 220 0.29 -5.79 -8.22
C ARG A 220 1.71 -6.24 -8.52
N ASP A 221 2.05 -6.38 -9.79
CA ASP A 221 3.37 -6.85 -10.21
C ASP A 221 4.44 -5.78 -9.91
N ALA A 222 4.15 -4.50 -10.16
CA ALA A 222 5.02 -3.37 -9.77
C ALA A 222 5.20 -3.29 -8.25
N PHE A 223 4.11 -3.47 -7.48
CA PHE A 223 4.18 -3.52 -6.02
C PHE A 223 5.03 -4.71 -5.53
N GLY A 224 4.87 -5.88 -6.16
CA GLY A 224 5.71 -7.05 -5.89
C GLY A 224 7.19 -6.77 -6.13
N GLN A 225 7.52 -6.09 -7.22
CA GLN A 225 8.90 -5.72 -7.56
C GLN A 225 9.50 -4.70 -6.59
N VAL A 226 8.73 -3.66 -6.22
CA VAL A 226 9.14 -2.68 -5.20
C VAL A 226 9.35 -3.36 -3.85
N SER A 227 8.46 -4.28 -3.46
CA SER A 227 8.57 -5.06 -2.22
C SER A 227 9.82 -5.94 -2.22
N GLN A 228 10.14 -6.61 -3.33
CA GLN A 228 11.36 -7.40 -3.45
C GLN A 228 12.64 -6.56 -3.38
N ASN A 229 12.67 -5.42 -4.09
CA ASN A 229 13.82 -4.52 -4.05
C ASN A 229 14.03 -3.95 -2.64
N ARG A 230 12.95 -3.58 -1.96
CA ARG A 230 12.99 -3.15 -0.56
C ARG A 230 13.54 -4.24 0.35
N LYS A 231 13.10 -5.49 0.21
CA LYS A 231 13.64 -6.63 0.98
C LYS A 231 15.16 -6.79 0.81
N LYS A 232 15.69 -6.57 -0.39
CA LYS A 232 17.14 -6.60 -0.65
C LYS A 232 17.86 -5.44 0.05
N VAL A 233 17.35 -4.22 -0.10
CA VAL A 233 17.91 -3.03 0.55
C VAL A 233 17.86 -3.17 2.09
N ASP A 234 16.77 -3.69 2.64
CA ASP A 234 16.61 -3.92 4.08
C ASP A 234 17.50 -5.04 4.62
N ALA A 235 17.91 -5.98 3.76
CA ALA A 235 18.90 -7.00 4.08
C ALA A 235 20.32 -6.40 4.10
N GLU A 236 20.67 -5.62 3.08
CA GLU A 236 21.98 -4.95 2.95
C GLU A 236 22.19 -3.90 4.07
N LEU A 237 21.23 -3.01 4.28
CA LEU A 237 21.25 -2.05 5.39
C LEU A 237 21.24 -2.75 6.75
N GLY A 238 20.49 -3.85 6.86
CA GLY A 238 20.47 -4.67 8.06
C GLY A 238 21.85 -5.26 8.36
N GLN A 239 22.60 -5.69 7.34
CA GLN A 239 23.96 -6.22 7.49
C GLN A 239 24.95 -5.13 7.90
N GLN A 240 24.92 -3.97 7.22
CA GLN A 240 25.81 -2.86 7.56
C GLN A 240 25.55 -2.34 8.98
N ALA A 241 24.28 -2.18 9.37
CA ALA A 241 23.91 -1.77 10.72
C ALA A 241 24.41 -2.75 11.79
N TRP A 242 24.40 -4.05 11.47
CA TRP A 242 24.92 -5.09 12.35
C TRP A 242 26.44 -5.05 12.51
N GLU A 243 27.17 -4.88 11.42
CA GLU A 243 28.63 -4.75 11.45
C GLU A 243 29.06 -3.52 12.28
N VAL A 244 28.33 -2.41 12.14
CA VAL A 244 28.53 -1.21 12.96
C VAL A 244 28.20 -1.46 14.44
N ALA A 245 27.08 -2.14 14.74
CA ALA A 245 26.68 -2.47 16.10
C ALA A 245 27.70 -3.39 16.79
N LEU A 246 28.19 -4.40 16.07
CA LEU A 246 29.27 -5.28 16.52
C LEU A 246 30.57 -4.52 16.81
N SER A 247 30.96 -3.64 15.89
CA SER A 247 32.18 -2.83 16.06
C SER A 247 32.10 -1.94 17.30
N LYS A 248 30.92 -1.36 17.57
CA LYS A 248 30.65 -0.59 18.79
C LYS A 248 30.72 -1.45 20.05
N PHE A 249 30.10 -2.63 20.03
CA PHE A 249 30.14 -3.57 21.16
C PHE A 249 31.58 -3.93 21.54
N PHE A 250 32.43 -4.27 20.57
CA PHE A 250 33.84 -4.56 20.85
C PHE A 250 34.61 -3.33 21.33
N ALA A 251 34.35 -2.14 20.77
CA ALA A 251 34.97 -0.90 21.22
C ALA A 251 34.62 -0.57 22.68
N GLU A 252 33.35 -0.74 23.07
CA GLU A 252 32.88 -0.54 24.45
C GLU A 252 33.51 -1.57 25.41
N LEU A 253 33.57 -2.84 25.00
CA LEU A 253 34.21 -3.90 25.78
C LEU A 253 35.70 -3.59 26.04
N MET A 254 36.41 -3.15 25.01
CA MET A 254 37.82 -2.74 25.10
C MET A 254 38.01 -1.50 25.98
N SER A 255 37.12 -0.52 25.87
CA SER A 255 37.15 0.70 26.69
C SER A 255 36.93 0.39 28.18
N HIS A 256 35.99 -0.50 28.52
CA HIS A 256 35.78 -0.91 29.91
C HIS A 256 36.98 -1.63 30.49
N HIS A 257 37.58 -2.55 29.72
CA HIS A 257 38.75 -3.28 30.17
C HIS A 257 39.98 -2.39 30.39
N GLN A 258 40.20 -1.39 29.52
CA GLN A 258 41.26 -0.39 29.71
C GLN A 258 41.03 0.48 30.94
N HIS A 259 39.77 0.76 31.29
CA HIS A 259 39.43 1.54 32.47
C HIS A 259 39.69 0.76 33.77
N ASP A 260 39.34 -0.52 33.79
CA ASP A 260 39.59 -1.41 34.94
C ASP A 260 41.09 -1.61 35.18
N HIS A 261 41.89 -1.75 34.13
CA HIS A 261 43.35 -1.82 34.25
C HIS A 261 44.02 -0.52 34.70
N ARG A 262 43.44 0.65 34.40
CA ARG A 262 43.93 1.94 34.91
C ARG A 262 43.58 2.16 36.39
N CYS A 263 42.43 1.67 36.85
CA CYS A 263 42.03 1.76 38.25
C CYS A 263 42.71 0.71 39.15
N ALA A 264 43.24 -0.38 38.57
CA ALA A 264 44.00 -1.41 39.25
C ALA A 264 45.53 -1.17 39.29
N SER A 265 46.00 0.09 39.17
CA SER A 265 47.40 0.40 39.47
C SER A 265 47.63 0.36 40.99
N PRO A 266 48.55 -0.46 41.51
CA PRO A 266 48.85 -0.50 42.93
C PRO A 266 49.45 0.85 43.36
N ALA A 267 48.98 1.36 44.51
CA ALA A 267 49.52 2.55 45.14
C ALA A 267 51.06 2.46 45.23
N PRO A 268 51.82 3.54 44.94
CA PRO A 268 53.25 3.52 45.09
C PRO A 268 53.60 3.32 46.57
N SER A 269 54.27 2.20 46.86
CA SER A 269 54.82 1.88 48.17
C SER A 269 55.73 3.03 48.62
N LYS A 270 55.35 3.71 49.69
CA LYS A 270 56.21 4.66 50.39
C LYS A 270 57.37 3.91 51.04
N THR A 271 58.56 4.03 50.49
CA THR A 271 59.80 4.00 51.27
C THR A 271 60.73 5.07 50.72
N ALA A 272 61.01 6.07 51.56
CA ALA A 272 61.81 7.24 51.24
C ALA A 272 63.31 6.93 51.29
N GLN A 273 64.11 7.54 50.39
CA GLN A 273 65.24 8.40 50.75
C GLN A 273 65.97 8.94 49.51
N GLY A 274 66.26 10.26 49.53
CA GLY A 274 67.47 10.84 48.92
C GLY A 274 67.29 11.71 47.67
N SER A 275 67.47 13.03 47.83
CA SER A 275 68.17 14.02 46.96
C SER A 275 68.35 13.71 45.46
N THR A 276 68.16 14.62 44.50
CA THR A 276 68.28 16.08 44.44
C THR A 276 67.74 16.51 43.05
N ALA A 277 67.16 17.70 42.93
CA ALA A 277 66.80 18.34 41.64
C ALA A 277 68.08 18.70 40.82
N PRO A 278 68.00 18.98 39.49
CA PRO A 278 67.43 20.25 39.00
C PRO A 278 66.63 20.21 37.67
N VAL A 279 65.64 21.12 37.60
CA VAL A 279 65.27 22.10 36.54
C VAL A 279 65.61 21.81 35.05
N LEU A 280 64.60 21.84 34.16
CA LEU A 280 64.40 22.84 33.06
C LEU A 280 63.38 22.43 31.97
N SER A 281 62.49 23.40 31.68
CA SER A 281 61.86 23.81 30.41
C SER A 281 60.94 22.85 29.63
N GLU A 282 59.67 23.17 29.35
CA GLU A 282 59.02 24.32 28.63
C GLU A 282 58.66 23.95 27.19
N ASN A 283 57.48 24.45 26.74
CA ASN A 283 56.82 24.34 25.43
C ASN A 283 55.91 23.13 25.19
N ALA A 284 54.73 23.21 24.58
CA ALA A 284 53.86 24.31 24.14
C ALA A 284 52.48 23.70 23.81
N ARG A 285 51.42 24.51 23.95
CA ARG A 285 50.01 24.29 23.54
C ARG A 285 49.83 24.51 22.01
N PRO A 286 48.61 24.52 21.39
CA PRO A 286 47.32 23.81 21.64
C PRO A 286 46.63 23.28 20.34
N ASN A 287 45.42 22.71 20.51
CA ASN A 287 44.22 22.76 19.63
C ASN A 287 44.29 22.17 18.21
N GLU A 288 43.35 21.28 17.91
CA GLU A 288 42.48 21.48 16.74
C GLU A 288 41.12 20.77 16.91
N LYS A 289 40.06 21.55 16.67
CA LYS A 289 38.64 21.16 16.68
C LYS A 289 38.34 20.41 15.38
N PHE A 290 37.74 19.24 15.49
CA PHE A 290 37.21 18.52 14.32
C PHE A 290 35.69 18.76 14.22
N THR A 291 35.28 19.55 13.23
CA THR A 291 33.88 19.65 12.77
C THR A 291 33.61 18.57 11.71
N PRO A 292 32.52 17.79 11.81
CA PRO A 292 32.17 16.83 10.76
C PRO A 292 31.44 17.50 9.58
N PRO A 293 31.60 17.01 8.33
CA PRO A 293 30.95 17.54 7.15
C PRO A 293 29.53 17.00 6.96
N VAL A 294 28.65 17.88 6.44
CA VAL A 294 27.30 17.58 5.97
C VAL A 294 27.35 17.21 4.48
N PRO A 295 26.69 16.12 4.03
CA PRO A 295 26.28 15.96 2.64
C PRO A 295 24.74 15.97 2.55
N SER A 296 24.12 17.05 2.06
CA SER A 296 23.92 17.39 0.64
C SER A 296 22.78 16.58 0.00
N THR A 297 21.56 17.08 0.20
CA THR A 297 20.32 16.67 -0.47
C THR A 297 20.42 16.97 -1.96
N ARG A 298 20.29 15.95 -2.81
CA ARG A 298 20.11 16.15 -4.26
C ARG A 298 18.65 15.88 -4.63
N VAL A 299 18.00 16.95 -5.07
CA VAL A 299 16.71 16.96 -5.74
C VAL A 299 16.89 16.41 -7.14
N VAL A 300 16.12 15.38 -7.50
CA VAL A 300 15.55 15.16 -8.84
C VAL A 300 14.18 14.51 -8.64
#